data_AF-A0A0F5JKX6-F1
#
_entry.id   AF-A0A0F5JKX6-F1
#
_cell.length_a   1.000
_cell.length_b   1.000
_cell.length_c   1.000
_cell.angle_alpha   90.00
_cell.angle_beta   90.00
_cell.angle_gamma   90.00
#
_symmetry.space_group_name_H-M   'P 1'
#
loop_
_entity.id
_entity.type
_entity.pdbx_description
1 polymer ?
#
loop_
_entity_poly.entity_id
_entity_poly.type
_entity_poly.pdbx_seq_one_letter_code
_entity_poly.pdbx_strand_id
1 'polypeptide(L)'
;MKNRRKTRIVPVPVIQEQIRKERISISKELGRYLLDVSKLVIGGAVITTVLQLNSDKYVVIAAAISLAIIFFMLGFGVLIFKKK
;
A
#
# COMPACT_ATOMS: atom_id res chain seq x y z
N MET A 1 -35.95 -31.97 26.08
CA MET A 1 -34.78 -31.15 26.46
C MET A 1 -34.70 -29.92 25.54
N LYS A 2 -34.81 -28.70 26.08
CA LYS A 2 -34.81 -27.45 25.27
C LYS A 2 -33.41 -26.80 25.36
N ASN A 3 -32.65 -26.88 24.28
CA ASN A 3 -31.25 -26.44 24.20
C ASN A 3 -31.17 -24.91 24.13
N ARG A 4 -30.99 -24.23 25.27
CA ARG A 4 -30.85 -22.78 25.33
C ARG A 4 -29.42 -22.39 24.92
N ARG A 5 -29.21 -22.01 23.66
CA ARG A 5 -27.97 -21.35 23.24
C ARG A 5 -27.88 -20.01 23.98
N LYS A 6 -26.91 -19.87 24.89
CA LYS A 6 -26.57 -18.58 25.51
C LYS A 6 -25.98 -17.69 24.41
N THR A 7 -26.78 -16.79 23.86
CA THR A 7 -26.26 -15.68 23.05
C THR A 7 -25.49 -14.75 23.97
N ARG A 8 -24.16 -14.73 23.84
CA ARG A 8 -23.29 -13.79 24.55
C ARG A 8 -23.55 -12.39 23.96
N ILE A 9 -24.34 -11.59 24.65
CA ILE A 9 -24.63 -10.22 24.25
C ILE A 9 -23.37 -9.41 24.57
N VAL A 10 -22.63 -9.03 23.53
CA VAL A 10 -21.41 -8.20 23.65
C VAL A 10 -21.84 -6.74 23.52
N PRO A 11 -21.36 -5.82 24.38
CA PRO A 11 -21.75 -4.42 24.26
C PRO A 11 -21.30 -3.85 22.90
N VAL A 12 -22.22 -3.16 22.21
CA VAL A 12 -21.96 -2.41 20.96
C VAL A 12 -20.64 -1.61 20.97
N PRO A 13 -20.23 -0.92 22.07
CA PRO A 13 -18.95 -0.19 22.08
C PRO A 13 -17.72 -1.10 21.95
N VAL A 14 -17.76 -2.34 22.45
CA VAL A 14 -16.64 -3.29 22.36
C VAL A 14 -16.44 -3.76 20.92
N ILE A 15 -17.52 -3.93 20.16
CA ILE A 15 -17.49 -4.30 18.75
C ILE A 15 -16.85 -3.18 17.92
N GLN A 16 -17.21 -1.92 18.17
CA GLN A 16 -16.60 -0.78 17.47
C GLN A 16 -15.10 -0.66 17.75
N GLU A 17 -14.68 -0.92 18.98
CA GLU A 17 -13.28 -0.87 19.37
C GLU A 17 -12.47 -2.02 18.76
N GLN A 18 -13.06 -3.22 18.65
CA GLN A 18 -12.47 -4.33 17.91
C GLN A 18 -12.32 -4.02 16.42
N ILE A 19 -13.36 -3.49 15.77
CA ILE A 19 -13.30 -3.08 14.35
C ILE A 19 -12.23 -1.98 14.14
N ARG A 20 -12.12 -1.03 15.06
CA ARG A 20 -11.09 0.02 15.01
C ARG A 20 -9.68 -0.57 15.13
N LYS A 21 -9.45 -1.48 16.07
CA LYS A 21 -8.16 -2.20 16.21
C LYS A 21 -7.83 -3.02 14.97
N GLU A 22 -8.82 -3.68 14.38
CA GLU A 22 -8.65 -4.45 13.14
C GLU A 22 -8.24 -3.54 11.97
N ARG A 23 -8.89 -2.39 11.77
CA ARG A 23 -8.50 -1.44 10.72
C ARG A 23 -7.08 -0.91 10.91
N ILE A 24 -6.68 -0.63 12.17
CA ILE A 24 -5.31 -0.20 12.49
C ILE A 24 -4.32 -1.31 12.16
N SER A 25 -4.65 -2.58 12.47
CA SER A 25 -3.84 -3.74 12.14
C SER A 25 -3.60 -3.87 10.63
N ILE A 26 -4.67 -3.83 9.85
CA ILE A 26 -4.60 -3.93 8.38
C ILE A 26 -3.77 -2.79 7.79
N SER A 27 -3.95 -1.56 8.30
CA SER A 27 -3.19 -0.40 7.82
C SER A 27 -1.68 -0.53 8.13
N LYS A 28 -1.33 -1.10 9.29
CA LYS A 28 0.05 -1.41 9.66
C LYS A 28 0.68 -2.47 8.77
N GLU A 29 -0.10 -3.45 8.38
CA GLU A 29 0.33 -4.54 7.50
C GLU A 29 0.53 -4.04 6.07
N LEU A 30 -0.42 -3.27 5.53
CA LEU A 30 -0.27 -2.59 4.25
C LEU A 30 0.94 -1.64 4.25
N GLY A 31 1.18 -0.91 5.34
CA GLY A 31 2.37 -0.07 5.48
C GLY A 31 3.67 -0.86 5.44
N ARG A 32 3.71 -2.07 6.03
CA ARG A 32 4.87 -2.97 5.94
C ARG A 32 5.07 -3.48 4.51
N TYR A 33 4.01 -3.91 3.83
CA TYR A 33 4.08 -4.31 2.43
C TYR A 33 4.57 -3.19 1.53
N LEU A 34 4.03 -1.98 1.71
CA LEU A 34 4.44 -0.82 0.92
C LEU A 34 5.92 -0.48 1.13
N LEU A 35 6.42 -0.65 2.36
CA LEU A 35 7.82 -0.43 2.72
C LEU A 35 8.74 -1.48 2.11
N ASP A 36 8.34 -2.76 2.11
CA ASP A 36 9.10 -3.83 1.47
C ASP A 36 9.15 -3.67 -0.06
N VAL A 37 8.04 -3.31 -0.69
CA VAL A 37 8.00 -2.96 -2.12
C VAL A 37 8.86 -1.74 -2.42
N SER A 38 8.84 -0.71 -1.57
CA SER A 38 9.67 0.49 -1.75
C SER A 38 11.16 0.16 -1.71
N LYS A 39 11.60 -0.69 -0.78
CA LYS A 39 12.99 -1.18 -0.72
C LYS A 39 13.36 -1.94 -1.99
N LEU A 40 12.47 -2.79 -2.50
CA LEU A 40 12.70 -3.53 -3.73
C LEU A 40 12.87 -2.59 -4.94
N VAL A 41 12.00 -1.59 -5.08
CA VAL A 41 12.06 -0.62 -6.19
C VAL A 41 13.34 0.22 -6.11
N ILE A 42 13.68 0.74 -4.92
CA ILE A 42 14.91 1.53 -4.72
C ILE A 42 16.15 0.68 -4.99
N GLY A 43 16.19 -0.55 -4.46
CA GLY A 43 17.30 -1.49 -4.69
C GLY A 43 17.45 -1.84 -6.17
N GLY A 44 16.35 -2.12 -6.87
CA GLY A 44 16.35 -2.36 -8.32
C GLY A 44 16.88 -1.17 -9.10
N ALA A 45 16.41 0.04 -8.78
CA ALA A 45 16.88 1.27 -9.42
C ALA A 45 18.40 1.47 -9.22
N VAL A 46 18.90 1.31 -7.99
CA VAL A 46 20.35 1.43 -7.69
C VAL A 46 21.17 0.36 -8.41
N ILE A 47 20.70 -0.89 -8.46
CA ILE A 47 21.40 -1.95 -9.21
C ILE A 47 21.42 -1.61 -10.70
N THR A 48 20.31 -1.16 -11.27
CA THR A 48 20.27 -0.79 -12.70
C THR A 48 21.17 0.39 -13.05
N THR A 49 21.35 1.36 -12.14
CA THR A 49 22.27 2.50 -12.37
C THR A 49 23.73 2.10 -12.23
N VAL A 50 24.06 1.21 -11.28
CA VAL A 50 25.42 0.68 -11.09
C VAL A 50 25.80 -0.28 -12.23
N LEU A 51 24.85 -1.12 -12.67
CA LEU A 51 25.09 -2.12 -13.70
C LEU A 51 25.30 -1.50 -15.09
N GLN A 52 25.06 -0.18 -15.26
CA GLN A 52 25.20 0.57 -16.52
C GLN A 52 25.00 -0.35 -17.73
N LEU A 53 23.78 -0.87 -17.91
CA LEU A 53 23.41 -1.45 -19.19
C LEU A 53 23.78 -0.39 -20.23
N ASN A 54 24.53 -0.79 -21.26
CA ASN A 54 25.09 0.02 -22.35
C ASN A 54 24.01 0.74 -23.19
N SER A 55 23.08 1.39 -22.53
CA SER A 55 21.96 2.14 -23.05
C SER A 55 22.23 3.59 -22.67
N ASP A 56 22.03 4.50 -23.62
CA ASP A 56 22.22 5.93 -23.42
C ASP A 56 21.61 6.39 -22.07
N LYS A 57 22.46 6.91 -21.18
CA LYS A 57 22.08 7.34 -19.82
C LYS A 57 20.84 8.25 -19.83
N TYR A 58 20.70 9.06 -20.88
CA TYR A 58 19.56 9.94 -21.10
C TYR A 58 18.24 9.19 -21.31
N VAL A 59 18.25 8.04 -22.00
CA VAL A 59 17.04 7.24 -22.26
C VAL A 59 16.52 6.59 -20.99
N VAL A 60 17.43 6.07 -20.15
CA VAL A 60 17.06 5.45 -18.87
C VAL A 60 16.47 6.49 -17.91
N ILE A 61 17.10 7.67 -17.81
CA ILE A 61 16.60 8.77 -16.98
C ILE A 61 15.26 9.29 -17.50
N ALA A 62 15.12 9.47 -18.82
CA ALA A 62 13.86 9.90 -19.43
C ALA A 62 12.73 8.90 -19.18
N ALA A 63 12.99 7.59 -19.30
CA ALA A 63 12.01 6.55 -19.02
C ALA A 63 11.57 6.55 -17.56
N ALA A 64 12.52 6.71 -16.62
CA ALA A 64 12.22 6.77 -15.19
C ALA A 64 11.36 7.99 -14.82
N ILE A 65 11.68 9.17 -15.34
CA ILE A 65 10.90 10.39 -15.13
C ILE A 65 9.49 10.23 -15.72
N SER A 66 9.39 9.65 -16.92
CA SER A 66 8.11 9.42 -17.59
C SER A 66 7.20 8.50 -16.77
N LEU A 67 7.75 7.38 -16.27
CA LEU A 67 7.01 6.46 -15.40
C LEU A 67 6.56 7.14 -14.09
N ALA A 68 7.43 7.94 -13.48
CA ALA A 68 7.12 8.63 -12.24
C ALA A 68 5.94 9.60 -12.40
N ILE A 69 5.90 10.36 -13.50
CA ILE A 69 4.80 11.29 -13.80
C ILE A 69 3.49 10.52 -14.01
N ILE A 70 3.52 9.39 -14.70
CA ILE A 70 2.32 8.55 -14.93
C ILE A 70 1.76 8.03 -13.60
N PHE A 71 2.61 7.46 -12.74
CA PHE A 71 2.18 6.98 -11.43
C PHE A 71 1.68 8.10 -10.52
N PHE A 72 2.31 9.28 -10.59
CA PHE A 72 1.86 10.45 -9.86
C PHE A 72 0.45 10.88 -10.29
N MET A 73 0.20 10.96 -11.61
CA MET A 73 -1.11 11.32 -12.16
C MET A 73 -2.19 10.29 -11.80
N LEU A 74 -1.88 8.99 -11.88
CA LEU A 74 -2.80 7.91 -11.50
C LEU A 74 -3.10 7.96 -9.99
N GLY A 75 -2.07 8.11 -9.15
CA GLY A 75 -2.23 8.21 -7.69
C GLY A 75 -3.04 9.45 -7.29
N PHE A 76 -2.78 10.58 -7.93
CA PHE A 76 -3.52 11.82 -7.72
C PHE A 76 -4.98 11.69 -8.18
N GLY A 77 -5.22 11.04 -9.32
CA GLY A 77 -6.56 10.70 -9.78
C GLY A 77 -7.33 9.87 -8.74
N VAL A 78 -6.75 8.76 -8.28
CA VAL A 78 -7.37 7.92 -7.23
C VAL A 78 -7.67 8.72 -5.95
N LEU A 79 -6.78 9.62 -5.54
CA LEU A 79 -6.99 10.47 -4.37
C LEU A 79 -8.18 11.41 -4.54
N ILE A 80 -8.35 12.01 -5.72
CA ILE A 80 -9.49 12.89 -6.04
C ILE A 80 -10.79 12.09 -6.12
N PHE A 81 -10.78 10.94 -6.82
CA PHE A 81 -11.98 10.11 -6.98
C PHE A 81 -12.46 9.51 -5.67
N LYS A 82 -11.57 9.20 -4.71
CA LYS A 82 -11.95 8.72 -3.38
C LYS A 82 -12.64 9.80 -2.52
N LYS A 83 -12.50 11.08 -2.87
CA LYS A 83 -13.13 12.21 -2.16
C LYS A 83 -14.51 12.60 -2.69
N LYS A 84 -14.96 12.03 -3.83
CA LYS A 84 -16.34 12.10 -4.30
C LYS A 84 -17.12 10.88 -3.83
#